data_AF-A0A183KNW1-F1
#
_entry.id   AF-A0A183KNW1-F1
#
_cell.length_a   1.000
_cell.length_b   1.000
_cell.length_c   1.000
_cell.angle_alpha   90.00
_cell.angle_beta   90.00
_cell.angle_gamma   90.00
#
_symmetry.space_group_name_H-M   'P 1'
#
loop_
_entity.id
_entity.type
_entity.pdbx_description
1 polymer ?
#
loop_
_entity_poly.entity_id
_entity_poly.type
_entity_poly.pdbx_seq_one_letter_code
_entity_poly.pdbx_strand_id
1 'polypeptide(L)' 'MSTQNCVYKLGCIDCDAYYIGESSREILTRAKEHIRYTKKPPNNPVELNQLQIKSAIAVHAIFYNHQIDF' A
#
# COMPACT_ATOMS: atom_id res chain seq x y z
N MET A 1 3.17 4.89 22.55
CA MET A 1 1.82 4.62 22.03
C MET A 1 1.92 3.36 21.19
N SER A 2 1.09 2.35 21.44
CA SER A 2 1.04 1.20 20.54
C SER A 2 0.45 1.66 19.20
N THR A 3 1.17 1.48 18.11
CA THR A 3 0.70 1.78 16.74
C THR A 3 0.10 0.52 16.09
N GLN A 4 -0.58 -0.30 16.90
CA GLN A 4 -1.30 -1.50 16.47
C GLN A 4 -2.80 -1.26 16.62
N ASN A 5 -3.61 -2.03 15.89
CA ASN A 5 -5.08 -1.93 15.89
C ASN A 5 -5.56 -0.49 15.62
N CYS A 6 -4.99 0.13 14.59
CA CYS A 6 -5.27 1.51 14.24
C CYS A 6 -5.59 1.66 12.75
N VAL A 7 -6.35 2.72 12.45
CA VAL A 7 -6.55 3.21 11.09
C VAL A 7 -5.44 4.21 10.78
N TYR A 8 -4.82 4.08 9.62
CA TYR A 8 -3.78 4.98 9.14
C TYR A 8 -4.09 5.44 7.71
N LYS A 9 -3.44 6.54 7.33
CA LYS A 9 -3.60 7.20 6.03
C LYS A 9 -2.23 7.35 5.37
N LEU A 10 -2.13 6.97 4.10
CA LEU A 10 -0.96 7.21 3.26
C LEU A 10 -1.35 8.12 2.11
N GLY A 11 -0.52 9.11 1.79
CA GLY A 11 -0.72 10.02 0.67
C GLY A 11 0.03 9.56 -0.58
N CYS A 12 -0.56 9.80 -1.74
CA CYS A 12 0.19 9.86 -2.98
C CYS A 12 0.85 11.24 -3.10
N ILE A 13 2.12 11.28 -3.51
CA ILE A 13 2.85 12.54 -3.71
C ILE A 13 2.48 13.16 -5.07
N ASP A 14 2.21 12.31 -6.06
CA ASP A 14 1.98 12.74 -7.45
C ASP A 14 0.50 13.07 -7.76
N CYS A 15 -0.43 12.75 -6.86
CA CYS A 15 -1.84 13.12 -7.01
C CYS A 15 -2.58 13.26 -5.68
N ASP A 16 -3.76 13.88 -5.68
CA ASP A 16 -4.61 14.06 -4.48
C ASP A 16 -5.39 12.79 -4.11
N ALA A 17 -4.70 11.65 -4.09
CA ALA A 17 -5.23 10.37 -3.68
C ALA A 17 -4.67 9.97 -2.32
N TYR A 18 -5.51 9.36 -1.50
CA TYR A 18 -5.12 8.83 -0.21
C TYR A 18 -5.58 7.39 -0.06
N TYR A 19 -4.71 6.56 0.52
CA TYR A 19 -5.08 5.23 0.99
C TYR A 19 -5.39 5.30 2.48
N ILE A 20 -6.54 4.75 2.87
CA ILE A 20 -6.93 4.60 4.27
C ILE A 20 -7.09 3.11 4.54
N GLY A 21 -6.39 2.61 5.56
CA GLY A 21 -6.39 1.20 5.91
C GLY A 21 -6.36 0.98 7.41
N GLU A 22 -6.98 -0.09 7.86
CA GLU A 22 -6.82 -0.59 9.23
C GLU A 22 -5.67 -1.59 9.28
N SER A 23 -4.93 -1.61 10.39
CA SER A 23 -3.97 -2.68 10.66
C SER A 23 -4.07 -3.15 12.11
N SER A 24 -4.18 -4.47 12.29
CA SER A 24 -3.93 -5.13 13.56
C SER A 24 -2.42 -5.32 13.85
N ARG A 25 -1.57 -5.15 12.82
CA ARG A 25 -0.12 -5.15 12.96
C ARG A 25 0.38 -3.74 13.28
N GLU A 26 1.64 -3.62 13.67
CA GLU A 26 2.27 -2.31 13.77
C GLU A 26 2.27 -1.60 12.41
N ILE A 27 1.90 -0.32 12.38
CA ILE A 27 1.90 0.52 11.16
C ILE A 27 3.23 0.38 10.40
N LEU A 28 4.37 0.46 11.08
CA LEU A 28 5.69 0.37 10.44
C LEU A 28 5.91 -0.96 9.72
N THR A 29 5.40 -2.06 10.27
CA THR A 29 5.46 -3.37 9.63
C THR A 29 4.57 -3.39 8.39
N ARG A 30 3.36 -2.83 8.49
CA ARG A 30 2.42 -2.73 7.36
C ARG A 30 2.94 -1.84 6.22
N ALA A 31 3.56 -0.71 6.55
CA ALA A 31 4.22 0.17 5.59
C ALA A 31 5.36 -0.55 4.85
N LYS A 32 6.22 -1.29 5.57
CA LYS A 32 7.29 -2.11 4.96
C LYS A 32 6.74 -3.18 4.02
N GLU A 33 5.59 -3.78 4.32
CA GLU A 33 4.92 -4.72 3.41
C GLU A 33 4.49 -4.02 2.12
N HIS A 34 3.83 -2.86 2.23
CA HIS A 34 3.43 -2.07 1.07
C HIS A 34 4.62 -1.66 0.20
N ILE A 35 5.72 -1.19 0.79
CA ILE A 35 6.98 -0.89 0.07
C ILE A 35 7.55 -2.13 -0.63
N ARG A 36 7.42 -3.32 -0.05
CA ARG A 36 7.86 -4.56 -0.71
C ARG A 36 6.97 -4.91 -1.90
N TYR A 37 5.67 -4.65 -1.79
CA TYR A 37 4.72 -4.88 -2.86
C TYR A 37 4.91 -3.94 -4.05
N THR A 38 5.26 -2.66 -3.83
CA THR A 38 5.54 -1.71 -4.93
C THR A 38 6.73 -2.14 -5.79
N LYS A 39 7.69 -2.87 -5.22
CA LYS A 39 8.87 -3.41 -5.92
C LYS A 39 8.57 -4.67 -6.75
N LYS A 40 7.36 -5.20 -6.69
CA LYS A 40 6.95 -6.45 -7.34
C LYS A 40 5.73 -6.22 -8.24
N PRO A 41 5.93 -5.75 -9.48
CA PRO A 41 4.84 -5.60 -10.43
C PRO A 41 4.18 -6.96 -10.72
N PRO A 42 2.83 -7.02 -10.79
CA PRO A 42 2.12 -8.26 -11.14
C PRO A 42 2.30 -8.57 -12.63
N ASN A 43 2.51 -9.84 -12.97
CA ASN A 43 2.75 -10.28 -14.34
C ASN A 43 1.51 -10.85 -15.03
N ASN A 44 0.44 -11.09 -14.27
CA ASN A 44 -0.81 -11.65 -14.79
C ASN A 44 -2.02 -11.16 -13.97
N PRO A 45 -3.26 -11.33 -14.47
CA PRO A 45 -4.46 -10.86 -13.77
C PRO A 45 -4.69 -11.50 -12.39
N VAL A 46 -4.21 -12.73 -12.16
CA VAL A 46 -4.35 -13.41 -10.87
C VAL A 46 -3.45 -12.74 -9.82
N GLU A 47 -2.19 -12.48 -10.16
CA GLU A 47 -1.26 -11.73 -9.31
C GLU A 47 -1.75 -10.30 -9.04
N LEU A 48 -2.33 -9.65 -10.05
CA LEU A 48 -2.92 -8.33 -9.90
C LEU A 48 -4.05 -8.33 -8.87
N ASN A 49 -5.00 -9.27 -8.97
CA ASN A 49 -6.11 -9.37 -8.04
C ASN A 49 -5.62 -9.66 -6.61
N GLN A 50 -4.65 -10.58 -6.45
CA GLN A 50 -4.04 -10.86 -5.15
C GLN A 50 -3.33 -9.63 -4.56
N LEU A 51 -2.65 -8.85 -5.42
CA LEU A 51 -1.96 -7.63 -5.00
C LEU A 51 -2.95 -6.54 -4.59
N GLN A 52 -4.07 -6.37 -5.30
CA GLN A 52 -5.13 -5.44 -4.92
C GLN A 52 -5.68 -5.74 -3.52
N ILE A 53 -5.94 -7.01 -3.23
CA ILE A 53 -6.41 -7.46 -1.90
C ILE A 53 -5.35 -7.19 -0.81
N LYS A 54 -4.07 -7.44 -1.11
CA LYS A 54 -2.98 -7.25 -0.14
C LYS A 54 -2.61 -5.78 0.07
N SER A 55 -2.68 -4.99 -1.00
CA SER A 55 -2.17 -3.62 -1.07
C SER A 55 -2.70 -2.88 -2.30
N ALA A 56 -3.90 -2.32 -2.20
CA ALA A 56 -4.42 -1.40 -3.22
C ALA A 56 -3.49 -0.21 -3.48
N ILE A 57 -2.80 0.29 -2.45
CA ILE A 57 -1.84 1.40 -2.61
C ILE A 57 -0.60 1.03 -3.42
N ALA A 58 -0.13 -0.23 -3.34
CA ALA A 58 0.97 -0.68 -4.20
C ALA A 58 0.53 -0.80 -5.65
N VAL A 59 -0.71 -1.25 -5.89
CA VAL A 59 -1.29 -1.26 -7.24
C VAL A 59 -1.34 0.16 -7.79
N HIS A 60 -1.84 1.13 -7.02
CA HIS A 60 -1.83 2.54 -7.42
C HIS A 60 -0.43 3.02 -7.80
N ALA A 61 0.56 2.79 -6.92
CA ALA A 61 1.94 3.19 -7.17
C ALA A 61 2.52 2.58 -8.46
N ILE A 62 2.29 1.28 -8.69
CA ILE A 62 2.83 0.57 -9.85
C ILE A 62 2.16 1.01 -11.16
N PHE A 63 0.83 1.03 -11.21
CA PHE A 63 0.10 1.29 -12.46
C PHE A 63 0.27 2.71 -12.96
N TYR A 64 0.31 3.67 -12.05
CA TYR A 64 0.46 5.08 -12.40
C TYR A 64 1.91 5.56 -12.29
N ASN A 65 2.83 4.68 -11.87
CA ASN A 65 4.23 5.03 -11.58
C ASN A 65 4.33 6.22 -10.60
N HIS A 66 3.47 6.20 -9.57
CA HIS A 66 3.37 7.24 -8.56
C HIS A 66 4.18 6.88 -7.30
N GLN A 67 4.64 7.92 -6.61
CA GLN A 67 5.33 7.85 -5.33
C GLN A 67 4.34 7.99 -4.18
N ILE A 68 4.51 7.13 -3.17
CA ILE A 68 3.68 7.10 -1.97
C ILE A 68 4.51 7.56 -0.79
N ASP A 69 3.92 8.41 0.04
CA ASP A 69 4.47 8.85 1.32
C ASP A 69 4.17 7.78 2.40
N PHE A 70 5.19 6.99 2.75
CA PHE A 70 5.09 5.79 3.61
C PHE A 70 5.46 6.01 5.07
#